data_AF-A0A7E5WD44-F1
#
_entry.id   AF-A0A7E5WD44-F1
#
_cell.length_a   1.000
_cell.length_b   1.000
_cell.length_c   1.000
_cell.angle_alpha   90.00
_cell.angle_beta   90.00
_cell.angle_gamma   90.00
#
_symmetry.space_group_name_H-M   'P 1'
#
loop_
_entity.id
_entity.type
_entity.pdbx_description
1 polymer ?
#
loop_
_entity_poly.entity_id
_entity_poly.type
_entity_poly.pdbx_seq_one_letter_code
_entity_poly.pdbx_strand_id
1 'polypeptide(L)'
;MQSSSRHRVWSSVALAALSMLAKETGLTALLFNVAFDLYRCWTCNRSSSAGKWRWRGDSSYGRVLRALAALVLLAGARLALLQGSLPAFSPQDNPPAFHPSFSVRLMTFCYLAAFNWWLLLCPWSLSHDWQMGSVPLITSAWDPRNLLTCAAFIALLALSYRCLVDLELQRHTPAVVGLMLLVLPYLPASNLLVTVGFVVAERVLYIPSVGSAIITVYGVQLMWRRGAGGRLLILGIAVLVSGGVARTHLRNRDWRTRETLLRADLSVLPHNAKLHYNFANFLKDIEQQENAIKHYKEALKLWPSYASAHNNLGTLVLASGRAEHHFLQALKYNRDHVNAHYNLAKLYRKKNRLVESLKMLERCISLEPRFVQAYLELLLLKPENEKRGVLDKLLELEPKNWEHYLLYGNWYKERGLLPMALDYYTTAMRLSFSSAHGSARGEVLSLRAACLALRSAGQYNRVLQLLIRWHGVRGGAQPASRRVLAARAWRLRSELAERAALYARPRHQPSPITSTCLHHSQLEVSAEITDKLKQHEVESRILGQNSLHSGASTANGVDKNLDKNYCQKEHRKKSVSLSSQYKLTHNKSETGQSQKSCPLHKKKKMKDPEFTPFVSDHLIKTY
;
A
#
# COMPACT_ATOMS: atom_id res chain seq x y z
N MET A 1 -23.01 -45.07 -21.90
CA MET A 1 -21.97 -44.87 -20.86
C MET A 1 -20.77 -44.01 -21.31
N GLN A 2 -20.30 -44.05 -22.57
CA GLN A 2 -19.14 -43.26 -23.02
C GLN A 2 -19.36 -41.72 -23.05
N SER A 3 -20.56 -41.21 -23.33
CA SER A 3 -20.87 -39.76 -23.32
C SER A 3 -20.68 -39.15 -21.93
N SER A 4 -21.23 -39.79 -20.89
CA SER A 4 -21.06 -39.41 -19.48
C SER A 4 -19.59 -39.35 -19.03
N SER A 5 -18.72 -40.19 -19.61
CA SER A 5 -17.27 -40.13 -19.30
C SER A 5 -16.59 -38.91 -19.93
N ARG A 6 -16.99 -38.51 -21.15
CA ARG A 6 -16.45 -37.33 -21.84
C ARG A 6 -16.86 -36.04 -21.14
N HIS A 7 -18.13 -35.92 -20.74
CA HIS A 7 -18.60 -34.74 -20.00
C HIS A 7 -17.85 -34.57 -18.67
N ARG A 8 -17.52 -35.66 -17.97
CA ARG A 8 -16.76 -35.61 -16.70
C ARG A 8 -15.33 -35.11 -16.88
N VAL A 9 -14.62 -35.52 -17.94
CA VAL A 9 -13.27 -35.02 -18.22
C VAL A 9 -13.29 -33.52 -18.51
N TRP A 10 -14.19 -33.07 -19.38
CA TRP A 10 -14.29 -31.65 -19.71
C TRP A 10 -14.76 -30.81 -18.52
N SER A 11 -15.64 -31.34 -17.67
CA SER A 11 -16.01 -30.70 -16.41
C SER A 11 -14.81 -30.57 -15.47
N SER A 12 -13.97 -31.60 -15.36
CA SER A 12 -12.74 -31.53 -14.57
C SER A 12 -11.74 -30.54 -15.13
N VAL A 13 -11.60 -30.45 -16.46
CA VAL A 13 -10.74 -29.46 -17.12
C VAL A 13 -11.25 -28.05 -16.88
N ALA A 14 -12.57 -27.84 -16.98
CA ALA A 14 -13.19 -26.54 -16.69
C ALA A 14 -12.99 -26.13 -15.23
N LEU A 15 -13.18 -27.05 -14.28
CA LEU A 15 -12.92 -26.80 -12.85
C LEU A 15 -11.44 -26.53 -12.56
N ALA A 16 -10.52 -27.23 -13.23
CA ALA A 16 -9.09 -26.96 -13.11
C ALA A 16 -8.73 -25.58 -13.68
N ALA A 17 -9.30 -25.19 -14.82
CA ALA A 17 -9.12 -23.87 -15.41
C ALA A 17 -9.68 -22.75 -14.51
N LEU A 18 -10.87 -22.94 -13.93
CA LEU A 18 -11.44 -22.02 -12.95
C LEU A 18 -10.56 -21.92 -11.68
N SER A 19 -10.05 -23.05 -11.20
CA SER A 19 -9.11 -23.08 -10.07
C SER A 19 -7.83 -22.31 -10.39
N MET A 20 -7.31 -22.41 -11.62
CA MET A 20 -6.14 -21.65 -12.07
C MET A 20 -6.35 -20.13 -12.12
N LEU A 21 -7.59 -19.65 -12.28
CA LEU A 21 -7.90 -18.23 -12.15
C LEU A 21 -7.69 -17.73 -10.70
N ALA A 22 -7.88 -18.62 -9.71
CA ALA A 22 -7.63 -18.32 -8.31
C ALA A 22 -6.18 -18.57 -7.90
N LYS A 23 -5.63 -19.77 -8.20
CA LYS A 23 -4.26 -20.17 -7.84
C LYS A 23 -3.66 -21.15 -8.85
N GLU A 24 -2.37 -20.98 -9.12
CA GLU A 24 -1.60 -21.79 -10.08
C GLU A 24 -1.53 -23.28 -9.71
N THR A 25 -1.63 -23.60 -8.41
CA THR A 25 -1.69 -24.97 -7.91
C THR A 25 -2.90 -25.74 -8.44
N GLY A 26 -3.92 -25.08 -8.99
CA GLY A 26 -5.06 -25.73 -9.66
C GLY A 26 -4.64 -26.68 -10.79
N LEU A 27 -3.51 -26.42 -11.46
CA LEU A 27 -2.98 -27.30 -12.50
C LEU A 27 -2.63 -28.71 -11.98
N THR A 28 -2.26 -28.82 -10.69
CA THR A 28 -1.90 -30.10 -10.06
C THR A 28 -3.07 -31.08 -9.97
N ALA A 29 -4.32 -30.59 -10.05
CA ALA A 29 -5.50 -31.44 -10.12
C ALA A 29 -5.53 -32.30 -11.40
N LEU A 30 -5.11 -31.75 -12.54
CA LEU A 30 -4.99 -32.51 -13.78
C LEU A 30 -3.85 -33.52 -13.73
N LEU A 31 -2.72 -33.15 -13.10
CA LEU A 31 -1.61 -34.07 -12.85
C LEU A 31 -2.06 -35.26 -11.98
N PHE A 32 -2.81 -34.98 -10.91
CA PHE A 32 -3.41 -36.01 -10.06
C PHE A 32 -4.36 -36.93 -10.85
N ASN A 33 -5.25 -36.37 -11.67
CA ASN A 33 -6.17 -37.16 -12.48
C ASN A 33 -5.44 -38.11 -13.44
N VAL A 34 -4.39 -37.62 -14.10
CA VAL A 34 -3.54 -38.44 -14.98
C VAL A 34 -2.87 -39.55 -14.17
N ALA A 35 -2.22 -39.22 -13.05
CA ALA A 35 -1.57 -40.22 -12.21
C ALA A 35 -2.56 -41.29 -11.68
N PHE A 36 -3.77 -40.87 -11.31
CA PHE A 36 -4.80 -41.76 -10.81
C PHE A 36 -5.37 -42.67 -11.92
N ASP A 37 -5.61 -42.15 -13.12
CA ASP A 37 -6.06 -42.98 -14.25
C ASP A 37 -4.96 -43.97 -14.69
N LEU A 38 -3.69 -43.58 -14.66
CA LEU A 38 -2.56 -44.48 -14.88
C LEU A 38 -2.51 -45.60 -13.81
N TYR A 39 -2.69 -45.25 -12.54
CA TYR A 39 -2.79 -46.23 -11.44
C TYR A 39 -3.94 -47.23 -11.66
N ARG A 40 -5.14 -46.78 -12.06
CA ARG A 40 -6.27 -47.69 -12.33
C ARG A 40 -6.04 -48.61 -13.53
N CYS A 41 -5.22 -48.17 -14.49
CA CYS A 41 -4.86 -48.97 -15.65
C CYS A 41 -3.67 -49.91 -15.40
N TRP A 42 -2.97 -49.77 -14.28
CA TRP A 42 -1.89 -50.66 -13.87
C TRP A 42 -2.47 -52.01 -13.41
N THR A 43 -2.56 -52.96 -14.33
CA THR A 43 -2.82 -54.38 -14.01
C THR A 43 -1.79 -55.24 -14.73
N CYS A 44 -0.81 -55.77 -14.01
CA CYS A 44 0.13 -56.75 -14.54
C CYS A 44 -0.43 -58.17 -14.31
N ASN A 45 -0.59 -58.94 -15.38
CA ASN A 45 -0.89 -60.37 -15.28
C ASN A 45 0.45 -61.10 -15.16
N ARG A 46 0.66 -61.85 -14.08
CA ARG A 46 1.92 -62.52 -13.70
C ARG A 46 2.35 -63.66 -14.66
N SER A 47 1.70 -63.82 -15.81
CA SER A 47 1.87 -64.98 -16.70
C SER A 47 2.57 -64.71 -18.03
N SER A 48 3.09 -63.50 -18.30
CA SER A 48 3.91 -63.29 -19.49
C SER A 48 5.07 -62.34 -19.23
N SER A 49 6.26 -62.80 -19.59
CA SER A 49 7.59 -62.23 -19.36
C SER A 49 7.86 -60.91 -20.12
N ALA A 50 6.82 -60.14 -20.43
CA ALA A 50 6.93 -58.81 -21.01
C ALA A 50 5.88 -57.93 -20.35
N GLY A 51 6.32 -56.96 -19.55
CA GLY A 51 5.49 -55.94 -18.89
C GLY A 51 4.78 -55.04 -19.90
N LYS A 52 3.81 -55.57 -20.64
CA LYS A 52 2.96 -54.81 -21.56
C LYS A 52 1.87 -54.12 -20.77
N TRP A 53 1.89 -52.80 -20.77
CA TRP A 53 0.83 -51.93 -20.26
C TRP A 53 -0.48 -52.24 -20.97
N ARG A 54 -1.40 -52.95 -20.32
CA ARG A 54 -2.69 -53.28 -20.91
C ARG A 54 -3.75 -52.31 -20.40
N TRP A 55 -4.02 -51.27 -21.19
CA TRP A 55 -5.09 -50.32 -20.91
C TRP A 55 -6.43 -51.04 -20.78
N ARG A 56 -7.13 -50.84 -19.66
CA ARG A 56 -8.49 -51.35 -19.45
C ARG A 56 -9.46 -50.54 -20.34
N GLY A 57 -9.51 -50.91 -21.62
CA GLY A 57 -10.34 -50.34 -22.69
C GLY A 57 -9.83 -49.01 -23.29
N ASP A 58 -10.13 -48.79 -24.58
CA ASP A 58 -9.77 -47.60 -25.37
C ASP A 58 -10.17 -46.26 -24.73
N SER A 59 -11.19 -46.28 -23.87
CA SER A 59 -11.69 -45.07 -23.21
C SER A 59 -10.72 -44.46 -22.19
N SER A 60 -9.83 -45.24 -21.57
CA SER A 60 -8.93 -44.74 -20.51
C SER A 60 -7.71 -44.00 -21.06
N TYR A 61 -7.12 -44.51 -22.13
CA TYR A 61 -6.04 -43.84 -22.87
C TYR A 61 -6.50 -42.46 -23.38
N GLY A 62 -7.70 -42.41 -23.97
CA GLY A 62 -8.29 -41.14 -24.43
C GLY A 62 -8.58 -40.13 -23.31
N ARG A 63 -8.78 -40.57 -22.05
CA ARG A 63 -8.93 -39.64 -20.91
C ARG A 63 -7.59 -39.04 -20.49
N VAL A 64 -6.55 -39.87 -20.38
CA VAL A 64 -5.19 -39.42 -20.07
C VAL A 64 -4.67 -38.44 -21.12
N LEU A 65 -4.83 -38.77 -22.40
CA LEU A 65 -4.38 -37.90 -23.49
C LEU A 65 -5.08 -36.54 -23.46
N ARG A 66 -6.41 -36.50 -23.24
CA ARG A 66 -7.16 -35.24 -23.12
C ARG A 66 -6.75 -34.43 -21.90
N ALA A 67 -6.52 -35.08 -20.76
CA ALA A 67 -6.08 -34.40 -19.54
C ALA A 67 -4.65 -33.83 -19.68
N LEU A 68 -3.74 -34.56 -20.33
CA LEU A 68 -2.39 -34.09 -20.65
C LEU A 68 -2.42 -32.94 -21.66
N ALA A 69 -3.22 -33.05 -22.72
CA ALA A 69 -3.40 -31.98 -23.69
C ALA A 69 -3.96 -30.72 -23.01
N ALA A 70 -4.98 -30.87 -22.15
CA ALA A 70 -5.53 -29.77 -21.37
C ALA A 70 -4.50 -29.15 -20.40
N LEU A 71 -3.67 -29.97 -19.75
CA LEU A 71 -2.59 -29.51 -18.87
C LEU A 71 -1.56 -28.66 -19.63
N VAL A 72 -1.11 -29.13 -20.79
CA VAL A 72 -0.18 -28.38 -21.66
C VAL A 72 -0.81 -27.07 -22.15
N LEU A 73 -2.07 -27.11 -22.62
CA LEU A 73 -2.78 -25.93 -23.09
C LEU A 73 -2.99 -24.89 -21.99
N LEU A 74 -3.43 -25.31 -20.80
CA LEU A 74 -3.64 -24.40 -19.67
C LEU A 74 -2.33 -23.83 -19.12
N ALA A 75 -1.26 -24.65 -19.05
CA ALA A 75 0.07 -24.17 -18.69
C ALA A 75 0.60 -23.15 -19.71
N GLY A 76 0.43 -23.41 -21.01
CA GLY A 76 0.80 -22.48 -22.08
C GLY A 76 0.01 -21.16 -22.01
N ALA A 77 -1.30 -21.23 -21.82
CA ALA A 77 -2.15 -20.04 -21.63
C ALA A 77 -1.71 -19.22 -20.41
N ARG A 78 -1.33 -19.88 -19.32
CA ARG A 78 -0.82 -19.20 -18.12
C ARG A 78 0.52 -18.50 -18.36
N LEU A 79 1.45 -19.17 -19.04
CA LEU A 79 2.74 -18.56 -19.41
C LEU A 79 2.56 -17.36 -20.34
N ALA A 80 1.61 -17.43 -21.27
CA ALA A 80 1.25 -16.31 -22.14
C ALA A 80 0.69 -15.11 -21.33
N LEU A 81 -0.18 -15.35 -20.35
CA LEU A 81 -0.68 -14.31 -19.43
C LEU A 81 0.44 -13.67 -18.60
N LEU A 82 1.46 -14.46 -18.24
CA LEU A 82 2.67 -14.00 -17.55
C LEU A 82 3.65 -13.25 -18.46
N GLN A 83 3.30 -13.03 -19.75
CA GLN A 83 4.15 -12.40 -20.75
C GLN A 83 5.52 -13.09 -20.90
N GLY A 84 5.58 -14.40 -20.67
CA GLY A 84 6.80 -15.20 -20.84
C GLY A 84 7.89 -15.00 -19.79
N SER A 85 7.72 -14.12 -18.80
CA SER A 85 8.69 -13.93 -17.72
C SER A 85 8.28 -14.69 -16.47
N LEU A 86 9.15 -15.56 -15.96
CA LEU A 86 9.02 -16.08 -14.62
C LEU A 86 9.28 -14.96 -13.60
N PRO A 87 8.57 -14.92 -12.46
CA PRO A 87 8.84 -13.95 -11.41
C PRO A 87 10.29 -14.06 -10.94
N ALA A 88 11.00 -12.94 -10.98
CA ALA A 88 12.34 -12.85 -10.40
C ALA A 88 12.22 -12.78 -8.88
N PHE A 89 12.89 -13.70 -8.18
CA PHE A 89 12.89 -13.74 -6.73
C PHE A 89 14.14 -13.08 -6.17
N SER A 90 14.05 -12.54 -4.95
CA SER A 90 15.20 -11.99 -4.27
C SER A 90 15.82 -13.01 -3.31
N PRO A 91 17.12 -12.90 -2.98
CA PRO A 91 17.74 -13.69 -1.91
C PRO A 91 17.09 -13.52 -0.54
N GLN A 92 16.30 -12.46 -0.32
CA GLN A 92 15.56 -12.21 0.91
C GLN A 92 14.38 -13.18 1.06
N ASP A 93 13.76 -13.53 -0.07
CA ASP A 93 12.56 -14.36 -0.11
C ASP A 93 12.89 -15.86 0.00
N ASN A 94 13.97 -16.29 -0.66
CA ASN A 94 14.44 -17.68 -0.64
C ASN A 94 15.99 -17.73 -0.64
N PRO A 95 16.65 -17.51 0.51
CA PRO A 95 18.11 -17.56 0.61
C PRO A 95 18.74 -18.87 0.09
N PRO A 96 18.19 -20.07 0.37
CA PRO A 96 18.73 -21.32 -0.15
C PRO A 96 18.86 -21.36 -1.68
N ALA A 97 17.92 -20.75 -2.43
CA ALA A 97 17.95 -20.79 -3.89
C ALA A 97 19.16 -20.07 -4.50
N PHE A 98 19.73 -19.08 -3.80
CA PHE A 98 20.84 -18.26 -4.28
C PHE A 98 22.22 -18.67 -3.72
N HIS A 99 22.29 -19.71 -2.89
CA HIS A 99 23.56 -20.17 -2.32
C HIS A 99 24.46 -20.81 -3.39
N PRO A 100 25.79 -20.56 -3.43
CA PRO A 100 26.67 -21.04 -4.50
C PRO A 100 26.82 -22.58 -4.53
N SER A 101 26.95 -23.21 -3.36
CA SER A 101 27.13 -24.66 -3.27
C SER A 101 25.83 -25.43 -3.52
N PHE A 102 25.83 -26.32 -4.52
CA PHE A 102 24.70 -27.18 -4.85
C PHE A 102 24.31 -28.10 -3.68
N SER A 103 25.28 -28.66 -2.96
CA SER A 103 25.03 -29.58 -1.84
C SER A 103 24.23 -28.91 -0.73
N VAL A 104 24.58 -27.66 -0.38
CA VAL A 104 23.85 -26.87 0.62
C VAL A 104 22.42 -26.60 0.17
N ARG A 105 22.21 -26.29 -1.13
CA ARG A 105 20.86 -26.09 -1.69
C ARG A 105 20.03 -27.36 -1.57
N LEU A 106 20.57 -28.48 -2.04
CA LEU A 106 19.87 -29.78 -2.04
C LEU A 106 19.51 -30.22 -0.63
N MET A 107 20.47 -30.21 0.29
CA MET A 107 20.24 -30.62 1.68
C MET A 107 19.20 -29.73 2.37
N THR A 108 19.29 -28.41 2.17
CA THR A 108 18.31 -27.48 2.74
C THR A 108 16.93 -27.70 2.13
N PHE A 109 16.80 -27.90 0.81
CA PHE A 109 15.49 -28.17 0.18
C PHE A 109 14.89 -29.51 0.62
N CYS A 110 15.71 -30.56 0.75
CA CYS A 110 15.27 -31.83 1.36
C CYS A 110 14.77 -31.61 2.79
N TYR A 111 15.47 -30.80 3.58
CA TYR A 111 14.99 -30.43 4.91
C TYR A 111 13.68 -29.65 4.90
N LEU A 112 13.52 -28.69 3.99
CA LEU A 112 12.27 -27.95 3.87
C LEU A 112 11.10 -28.86 3.49
N ALA A 113 11.31 -29.86 2.64
CA ALA A 113 10.28 -30.85 2.33
C ALA A 113 9.89 -31.67 3.58
N ALA A 114 10.88 -32.15 4.34
CA ALA A 114 10.63 -32.88 5.58
C ALA A 114 9.95 -32.00 6.65
N PHE A 115 10.38 -30.75 6.78
CA PHE A 115 9.80 -29.77 7.70
C PHE A 115 8.35 -29.43 7.35
N ASN A 116 8.03 -29.26 6.07
CA ASN A 116 6.66 -29.06 5.61
C ASN A 116 5.77 -30.27 5.92
N TRP A 117 6.30 -31.49 5.81
CA TRP A 117 5.57 -32.68 6.22
C TRP A 117 5.41 -32.77 7.74
N TRP A 118 6.41 -32.35 8.51
CA TRP A 118 6.29 -32.21 9.96
C TRP A 118 5.18 -31.23 10.36
N LEU A 119 5.03 -30.10 9.66
CA LEU A 119 3.93 -29.16 9.91
C LEU A 119 2.54 -29.77 9.70
N LEU A 120 2.39 -30.75 8.80
CA LEU A 120 1.13 -31.48 8.61
C LEU A 120 0.82 -32.42 9.79
N LEU A 121 1.85 -33.03 10.37
CA LEU A 121 1.71 -33.98 11.48
C LEU A 121 1.60 -33.27 12.84
N CYS A 122 2.39 -32.21 13.02
CA CYS A 122 2.47 -31.43 14.26
C CYS A 122 2.54 -29.93 13.93
N PRO A 123 1.38 -29.25 13.77
CA PRO A 123 1.31 -27.82 13.46
C PRO A 123 1.56 -26.96 14.71
N TRP A 124 2.69 -27.19 15.40
CA TRP A 124 3.03 -26.49 16.64
C TRP A 124 3.75 -25.16 16.37
N SER A 125 4.71 -25.18 15.46
CA SER A 125 5.55 -24.03 15.09
C SER A 125 5.02 -23.37 13.82
N LEU A 126 3.93 -22.62 13.95
CA LEU A 126 3.31 -21.90 12.84
C LEU A 126 3.74 -20.43 12.85
N SER A 127 4.01 -19.87 11.67
CA SER A 127 4.32 -18.45 11.49
C SER A 127 3.64 -17.95 10.23
N HIS A 128 3.11 -16.72 10.27
CA HIS A 128 2.54 -16.12 9.05
C HIS A 128 3.60 -15.83 7.97
N ASP A 129 4.87 -15.69 8.37
CA ASP A 129 5.98 -15.36 7.46
C ASP A 129 7.26 -16.14 7.83
N TRP A 130 7.87 -16.77 6.82
CA TRP A 130 9.07 -17.60 6.90
C TRP A 130 10.24 -17.03 6.07
N GLN A 131 10.15 -15.78 5.60
CA GLN A 131 11.21 -15.13 4.83
C GLN A 131 12.39 -14.67 5.71
N MET A 132 13.40 -14.04 5.10
CA MET A 132 14.49 -13.34 5.79
C MET A 132 15.25 -14.21 6.82
N GLY A 133 15.65 -15.41 6.39
CA GLY A 133 16.53 -16.29 7.19
C GLY A 133 15.83 -17.02 8.34
N SER A 134 14.49 -17.16 8.29
CA SER A 134 13.73 -17.89 9.32
C SER A 134 14.17 -19.34 9.50
N VAL A 135 14.58 -20.00 8.42
CA VAL A 135 15.15 -21.35 8.46
C VAL A 135 16.65 -21.26 8.16
N PRO A 136 17.54 -21.64 9.10
CA PRO A 136 18.97 -21.60 8.86
C PRO A 136 19.37 -22.61 7.79
N LEU A 137 20.29 -22.21 6.90
CA LEU A 137 20.88 -23.08 5.88
C LEU A 137 21.59 -24.27 6.53
N ILE A 138 21.47 -25.43 5.90
CA ILE A 138 22.20 -26.63 6.32
C ILE A 138 23.51 -26.69 5.54
N THR A 139 24.61 -26.32 6.20
CA THR A 139 25.95 -26.26 5.59
C THR A 139 26.76 -27.54 5.76
N SER A 140 26.41 -28.39 6.73
CA SER A 140 27.13 -29.62 7.07
C SER A 140 26.24 -30.85 6.96
N ALA A 141 26.80 -31.96 6.46
CA ALA A 141 26.13 -33.26 6.43
C ALA A 141 25.79 -33.78 7.83
N TRP A 142 26.57 -33.36 8.82
CA TRP A 142 26.44 -33.78 10.23
C TRP A 142 25.47 -32.90 11.04
N ASP A 143 24.72 -32.00 10.40
CA ASP A 143 23.66 -31.26 11.10
C ASP A 143 22.58 -32.27 11.60
N PRO A 144 22.20 -32.25 12.89
CA PRO A 144 21.19 -33.18 13.43
C PRO A 144 19.85 -33.09 12.69
N ARG A 145 19.55 -31.96 12.04
CA ARG A 145 18.34 -31.82 11.21
C ARG A 145 18.30 -32.81 10.06
N ASN A 146 19.46 -33.21 9.52
CA ASN A 146 19.53 -34.22 8.46
C ASN A 146 19.08 -35.61 8.93
N LEU A 147 19.17 -35.91 10.22
CA LEU A 147 18.64 -37.17 10.74
C LEU A 147 17.11 -37.23 10.56
N LEU A 148 16.43 -36.12 10.88
CA LEU A 148 14.98 -36.00 10.70
C LEU A 148 14.59 -36.01 9.21
N THR A 149 15.40 -35.39 8.34
CA THR A 149 15.15 -35.45 6.90
C THR A 149 15.28 -36.87 6.38
N CYS A 150 16.36 -37.58 6.72
CA CYS A 150 16.56 -38.96 6.35
C CYS A 150 15.42 -39.84 6.86
N ALA A 151 15.02 -39.71 8.12
CA ALA A 151 13.90 -40.46 8.67
C ALA A 151 12.59 -40.20 7.91
N ALA A 152 12.29 -38.94 7.58
CA ALA A 152 11.13 -38.57 6.78
C ALA A 152 11.20 -39.20 5.38
N PHE A 153 12.31 -39.04 4.64
CA PHE A 153 12.43 -39.63 3.31
C PHE A 153 12.41 -41.16 3.33
N ILE A 154 12.99 -41.82 4.34
CA ILE A 154 12.90 -43.27 4.51
C ILE A 154 11.44 -43.69 4.74
N ALA A 155 10.70 -42.98 5.59
CA ALA A 155 9.28 -43.26 5.82
C ALA A 155 8.45 -43.06 4.55
N LEU A 156 8.71 -41.99 3.79
CA LEU A 156 8.04 -41.72 2.51
C LEU A 156 8.38 -42.79 1.47
N LEU A 157 9.65 -43.20 1.38
CA LEU A 157 10.11 -44.25 0.48
C LEU A 157 9.49 -45.60 0.86
N ALA A 158 9.48 -45.97 2.14
CA ALA A 158 8.83 -47.19 2.61
C ALA A 158 7.33 -47.21 2.32
N LEU A 159 6.64 -46.09 2.54
CA LEU A 159 5.22 -45.94 2.20
C LEU A 159 5.01 -46.03 0.69
N SER A 160 5.85 -45.37 -0.11
CA SER A 160 5.78 -45.43 -1.56
C SER A 160 6.03 -46.84 -2.09
N TYR A 161 7.04 -47.55 -1.56
CA TYR A 161 7.35 -48.92 -1.92
C TYR A 161 6.18 -49.85 -1.57
N ARG A 162 5.59 -49.72 -0.37
CA ARG A 162 4.40 -50.48 0.01
C ARG A 162 3.22 -50.20 -0.92
N CYS A 163 2.97 -48.93 -1.23
CA CYS A 163 1.95 -48.52 -2.20
C CYS A 163 2.22 -49.07 -3.62
N LEU A 164 3.50 -49.18 -4.03
CA LEU A 164 3.94 -49.74 -5.31
C LEU A 164 3.83 -51.27 -5.38
N VAL A 165 4.11 -51.97 -4.27
CA VAL A 165 3.92 -53.43 -4.18
C VAL A 165 2.43 -53.78 -4.12
N ASP A 166 1.65 -53.04 -3.32
CA ASP A 166 0.20 -53.23 -3.22
C ASP A 166 -0.56 -52.77 -4.47
N LEU A 167 0.13 -52.09 -5.39
CA LEU A 167 -0.32 -51.66 -6.71
C LEU A 167 -0.64 -52.87 -7.60
N GLU A 168 0.07 -53.99 -7.41
CA GLU A 168 -0.18 -55.25 -8.13
C GLU A 168 -1.51 -55.92 -7.72
N LEU A 169 -2.00 -55.65 -6.51
CA LEU A 169 -3.19 -56.30 -5.93
C LEU A 169 -4.37 -55.32 -5.72
N GLN A 170 -4.19 -54.02 -5.96
CA GLN A 170 -5.17 -52.93 -5.72
C GLN A 170 -5.83 -52.91 -4.32
N ARG A 171 -5.21 -53.57 -3.33
CA ARG A 171 -5.83 -53.83 -2.02
C ARG A 171 -5.94 -52.58 -1.14
N HIS A 172 -4.97 -51.67 -1.25
CA HIS A 172 -4.87 -50.47 -0.40
C HIS A 172 -5.01 -49.16 -1.19
N THR A 173 -6.03 -49.07 -2.06
CA THR A 173 -6.29 -47.88 -2.90
C THR A 173 -6.31 -46.54 -2.14
N PRO A 174 -6.90 -46.42 -0.93
CA PRO A 174 -6.86 -45.15 -0.18
C PRO A 174 -5.45 -44.67 0.17
N ALA A 175 -4.51 -45.58 0.47
CA ALA A 175 -3.13 -45.22 0.77
C ALA A 175 -2.41 -44.64 -0.46
N VAL A 176 -2.65 -45.22 -1.64
CA VAL A 176 -2.07 -44.74 -2.90
C VAL A 176 -2.63 -43.35 -3.26
N VAL A 177 -3.96 -43.17 -3.18
CA VAL A 177 -4.59 -41.87 -3.44
C VAL A 177 -4.11 -40.81 -2.45
N GLY A 178 -4.02 -41.15 -1.17
CA GLY A 178 -3.51 -40.26 -0.14
C GLY A 178 -2.06 -39.84 -0.41
N LEU A 179 -1.20 -40.79 -0.82
CA LEU A 179 0.19 -40.50 -1.18
C LEU A 179 0.30 -39.60 -2.43
N MET A 180 -0.53 -39.86 -3.45
CA MET A 180 -0.58 -39.01 -4.64
C MET A 180 -1.00 -37.57 -4.31
N LEU A 181 -2.03 -37.38 -3.47
CA LEU A 181 -2.48 -36.05 -3.02
C LEU A 181 -1.49 -35.38 -2.07
N LEU A 182 -0.68 -36.14 -1.33
CA LEU A 182 0.37 -35.62 -0.47
C LEU A 182 1.56 -35.07 -1.29
N VAL A 183 2.02 -35.83 -2.29
CA VAL A 183 3.27 -35.54 -3.02
C VAL A 183 3.04 -34.68 -4.26
N LEU A 184 2.10 -35.04 -5.15
CA LEU A 184 1.98 -34.39 -6.46
C LEU A 184 1.67 -32.88 -6.39
N PRO A 185 0.74 -32.42 -5.53
CA PRO A 185 0.45 -30.98 -5.40
C PRO A 185 1.58 -30.19 -4.74
N TYR A 186 2.42 -30.85 -3.93
CA TYR A 186 3.54 -30.21 -3.23
C TYR A 186 4.80 -30.09 -4.09
N LEU A 187 5.01 -31.01 -5.04
CA LEU A 187 6.23 -31.05 -5.87
C LEU A 187 6.61 -29.71 -6.52
N PRO A 188 5.69 -28.95 -7.17
CA PRO A 188 6.04 -27.65 -7.76
C PRO A 188 6.50 -26.61 -6.72
N ALA A 189 6.06 -26.73 -5.47
CA ALA A 189 6.38 -25.81 -4.39
C ALA A 189 7.53 -26.28 -3.47
N SER A 190 8.05 -27.49 -3.70
CA SER A 190 9.09 -28.11 -2.88
C SER A 190 10.47 -27.47 -3.02
N ASN A 191 10.66 -26.57 -4.00
CA ASN A 191 11.97 -26.05 -4.42
C ASN A 191 12.96 -27.09 -4.99
N LEU A 192 12.58 -28.37 -5.08
CA LEU A 192 13.45 -29.43 -5.61
C LEU A 192 13.48 -29.47 -7.14
N LEU A 193 12.34 -29.23 -7.80
CA LEU A 193 12.22 -29.23 -9.26
C LEU A 193 12.29 -27.83 -9.85
N VAL A 194 11.54 -26.90 -9.23
CA VAL A 194 11.44 -25.50 -9.64
C VAL A 194 11.64 -24.64 -8.41
N THR A 195 12.56 -23.69 -8.48
CA THR A 195 12.80 -22.73 -7.40
C THR A 195 11.65 -21.73 -7.34
N VAL A 196 11.04 -21.62 -6.16
CA VAL A 196 9.91 -20.74 -5.88
C VAL A 196 10.36 -19.63 -4.92
N GLY A 197 9.69 -18.49 -4.94
CA GLY A 197 10.03 -17.33 -4.12
C GLY A 197 9.72 -17.43 -2.63
N PHE A 198 9.60 -18.62 -2.04
CA PHE A 198 9.43 -18.76 -0.61
C PHE A 198 10.10 -20.05 -0.10
N VAL A 199 10.56 -19.99 1.14
CA VAL A 199 11.19 -21.12 1.85
C VAL A 199 10.12 -22.08 2.37
N VAL A 200 9.17 -21.56 3.16
CA VAL A 200 8.02 -22.30 3.70
C VAL A 200 6.77 -21.45 3.48
N ALA A 201 5.69 -22.08 3.01
CA ALA A 201 4.40 -21.44 2.89
C ALA A 201 3.29 -22.43 3.27
N GLU A 202 2.73 -22.24 4.47
CA GLU A 202 1.71 -23.12 5.04
C GLU A 202 0.48 -23.28 4.11
N ARG A 203 0.12 -22.23 3.37
CA ARG A 203 -0.98 -22.23 2.39
C ARG A 203 -0.81 -23.26 1.25
N VAL A 204 0.40 -23.74 0.99
CA VAL A 204 0.66 -24.75 -0.04
C VAL A 204 0.33 -26.16 0.47
N LEU A 205 0.27 -26.33 1.80
CA LEU A 205 -0.02 -27.60 2.44
C LEU A 205 -1.52 -27.93 2.47
N TYR A 206 -2.41 -27.06 1.99
CA TYR A 206 -3.86 -27.33 1.99
C TYR A 206 -4.24 -28.60 1.23
N ILE A 207 -3.79 -28.79 -0.01
CA ILE A 207 -4.08 -30.02 -0.78
C ILE A 207 -3.29 -31.21 -0.21
N PRO A 208 -1.98 -31.10 0.08
CA PRO A 208 -1.22 -32.14 0.76
C PRO A 208 -1.83 -32.62 2.09
N SER A 209 -2.48 -31.72 2.84
CA SER A 209 -3.15 -32.06 4.10
C SER A 209 -4.31 -33.05 3.91
N VAL A 210 -5.01 -32.99 2.77
CA VAL A 210 -6.05 -33.97 2.42
C VAL A 210 -5.41 -35.35 2.23
N GLY A 211 -4.28 -35.41 1.53
CA GLY A 211 -3.52 -36.65 1.37
C GLY A 211 -3.04 -37.23 2.70
N SER A 212 -2.48 -36.39 3.56
CA SER A 212 -2.05 -36.76 4.91
C SER A 212 -3.20 -37.28 5.77
N ALA A 213 -4.37 -36.63 5.72
CA ALA A 213 -5.56 -37.05 6.45
C ALA A 213 -6.06 -38.42 5.98
N ILE A 214 -6.12 -38.66 4.67
CA ILE A 214 -6.52 -39.96 4.11
C ILE A 214 -5.58 -41.08 4.58
N ILE A 215 -4.26 -40.86 4.49
CA ILE A 215 -3.26 -41.85 4.95
C ILE A 215 -3.43 -42.14 6.44
N THR A 216 -3.60 -41.09 7.25
CA THR A 216 -3.72 -41.23 8.71
C THR A 216 -4.98 -41.99 9.10
N VAL A 217 -6.14 -41.62 8.57
CA VAL A 217 -7.43 -42.29 8.83
C VAL A 217 -7.38 -43.74 8.36
N TYR A 218 -6.80 -43.99 7.18
CA TYR A 218 -6.67 -45.36 6.66
C TYR A 218 -5.73 -46.22 7.51
N GLY A 219 -4.62 -45.65 8.00
CA GLY A 219 -3.72 -46.30 8.94
C GLY A 219 -4.41 -46.69 10.24
N VAL A 220 -5.21 -45.77 10.81
CA VAL A 220 -6.05 -46.02 11.99
C VAL A 220 -7.06 -47.14 11.73
N GLN A 221 -7.74 -47.11 10.57
CA GLN A 221 -8.70 -48.15 10.18
C GLN A 221 -8.05 -49.54 10.06
N LEU A 222 -6.83 -49.62 9.53
CA LEU A 222 -6.08 -50.87 9.42
C LEU A 222 -5.68 -51.42 10.79
N MET A 223 -5.26 -50.56 11.72
CA MET A 223 -4.95 -50.94 13.10
C MET A 223 -6.21 -51.45 13.83
N TRP A 224 -7.34 -50.75 13.66
CA TRP A 224 -8.62 -51.17 14.24
C TRP A 224 -9.05 -52.57 13.78
N ARG A 225 -8.94 -52.84 12.47
CA ARG A 225 -9.29 -54.15 11.90
C ARG A 225 -8.38 -55.29 12.36
N ARG A 226 -7.14 -55.00 12.76
CA ARG A 226 -6.19 -56.01 13.29
C ARG A 226 -6.43 -56.35 14.76
N GLY A 227 -7.38 -55.69 15.43
CA GLY A 227 -7.69 -55.96 16.84
C GLY A 227 -6.65 -55.44 17.84
N ALA A 228 -5.68 -54.64 17.39
CA ALA A 228 -4.64 -54.10 18.24
C ALA A 228 -5.20 -53.00 19.18
N GLY A 229 -5.42 -53.35 20.45
CA GLY A 229 -5.58 -52.38 21.54
C GLY A 229 -6.62 -51.27 21.31
N GLY A 230 -7.84 -51.61 20.88
CA GLY A 230 -8.86 -50.61 20.50
C GLY A 230 -9.12 -49.49 21.52
N ARG A 231 -9.02 -49.77 22.83
CA ARG A 231 -9.12 -48.74 23.89
C ARG A 231 -7.97 -47.73 23.84
N LEU A 232 -6.74 -48.19 23.61
CA LEU A 232 -5.56 -47.34 23.47
C LEU A 232 -5.64 -46.50 22.19
N LEU A 233 -6.17 -47.08 21.11
CA LEU A 233 -6.38 -46.34 19.86
C LEU A 233 -7.44 -45.24 20.02
N ILE A 234 -8.57 -45.52 20.67
CA ILE A 234 -9.61 -44.53 20.96
C ILE A 234 -9.03 -43.43 21.85
N LEU A 235 -8.30 -43.79 22.91
CA LEU A 235 -7.66 -42.83 23.80
C LEU A 235 -6.67 -41.94 23.03
N GLY A 236 -5.82 -42.54 22.19
CA GLY A 236 -4.86 -41.81 21.36
C GLY A 236 -5.54 -40.83 20.40
N ILE A 237 -6.61 -41.26 19.72
CA ILE A 237 -7.40 -40.39 18.84
C ILE A 237 -8.06 -39.26 19.64
N ALA A 238 -8.65 -39.56 20.80
CA ALA A 238 -9.27 -38.56 21.66
C ALA A 238 -8.26 -37.51 22.15
N VAL A 239 -7.05 -37.93 22.52
CA VAL A 239 -5.94 -37.03 22.89
C VAL A 239 -5.51 -36.17 21.71
N LEU A 240 -5.37 -36.74 20.51
CA LEU A 240 -4.99 -35.99 19.31
C LEU A 240 -6.07 -34.96 18.92
N VAL A 241 -7.35 -35.35 18.94
CA VAL A 241 -8.47 -34.45 18.62
C VAL A 241 -8.60 -33.35 19.65
N SER A 242 -8.59 -33.68 20.95
CA SER A 242 -8.66 -32.66 22.01
C SER A 242 -7.46 -31.71 21.98
N GLY A 243 -6.25 -32.23 21.76
CA GLY A 243 -5.03 -31.43 21.57
C GLY A 243 -5.13 -30.51 20.35
N GLY A 244 -5.61 -31.01 19.21
CA GLY A 244 -5.83 -30.24 17.99
C GLY A 244 -6.90 -29.13 18.15
N VAL A 245 -8.01 -29.43 18.82
CA VAL A 245 -9.06 -28.44 19.14
C VAL A 245 -8.52 -27.37 20.08
N ALA A 246 -7.83 -27.77 21.17
CA ALA A 246 -7.22 -26.84 22.10
C ALA A 246 -6.20 -25.93 21.41
N ARG A 247 -5.35 -26.49 20.54
CA ARG A 247 -4.40 -25.71 19.75
C ARG A 247 -5.05 -24.78 18.75
N THR A 248 -6.10 -25.22 18.07
CA THR A 248 -6.87 -24.36 17.16
C THR A 248 -7.49 -23.19 17.92
N HIS A 249 -8.08 -23.44 19.10
CA HIS A 249 -8.65 -22.40 19.94
C HIS A 249 -7.59 -21.39 20.42
N LEU A 250 -6.42 -21.85 20.85
CA LEU A 250 -5.31 -20.97 21.22
C LEU A 250 -4.82 -20.15 20.02
N ARG A 251 -4.61 -20.80 18.86
CA ARG A 251 -4.15 -20.13 17.65
C ARG A 251 -5.12 -19.05 17.18
N ASN A 252 -6.43 -19.26 17.33
CA ASN A 252 -7.45 -18.25 17.03
C ASN A 252 -7.29 -16.97 17.88
N ARG A 253 -6.69 -17.05 19.08
CA ARG A 253 -6.37 -15.87 19.89
C ARG A 253 -5.24 -15.04 19.29
N ASP A 254 -4.24 -15.69 18.70
CA ASP A 254 -3.11 -15.00 18.05
C ASP A 254 -3.60 -14.09 16.92
N TRP A 255 -4.57 -14.57 16.12
CA TRP A 255 -5.15 -13.85 14.98
C TRP A 255 -6.11 -12.71 15.33
N ARG A 256 -6.41 -12.47 16.63
CA ARG A 256 -7.37 -11.42 17.03
C ARG A 256 -6.88 -10.01 16.76
N THR A 257 -5.59 -9.76 16.96
CA THR A 257 -5.01 -8.42 16.83
C THR A 257 -3.65 -8.50 16.13
N ARG A 258 -3.24 -7.40 15.49
CA ARG A 258 -1.90 -7.28 14.89
C ARG A 258 -0.79 -7.53 15.92
N GLU A 259 -1.00 -7.09 17.15
CA GLU A 259 -0.06 -7.23 18.26
C GLU A 259 0.14 -8.69 18.68
N THR A 260 -0.95 -9.41 18.93
CA THR A 260 -0.92 -10.83 19.35
C THR A 260 -0.31 -11.71 18.26
N LEU A 261 -0.62 -11.44 16.99
CA LEU A 261 -0.05 -12.17 15.86
C LEU A 261 1.47 -12.00 15.83
N LEU A 262 1.94 -10.75 15.73
CA LEU A 262 3.37 -10.46 15.63
C LEU A 262 4.18 -10.98 16.83
N ARG A 263 3.60 -10.96 18.05
CA ARG A 263 4.24 -11.57 19.22
C ARG A 263 4.33 -13.09 19.11
N ALA A 264 3.25 -13.75 18.67
CA ALA A 264 3.24 -15.19 18.48
C ALA A 264 4.32 -15.58 17.44
N ASP A 265 4.43 -14.87 16.32
CA ASP A 265 5.43 -15.18 15.30
C ASP A 265 6.86 -14.92 15.78
N LEU A 266 7.10 -13.83 16.53
CA LEU A 266 8.41 -13.56 17.14
C LEU A 266 8.80 -14.62 18.17
N SER A 267 7.84 -15.24 18.85
CA SER A 267 8.11 -16.35 19.77
C SER A 267 8.56 -17.63 19.03
N VAL A 268 8.09 -17.82 17.79
CA VAL A 268 8.47 -18.97 16.94
C VAL A 268 9.76 -18.69 16.19
N LEU A 269 9.95 -17.46 15.71
CA LEU A 269 11.06 -17.03 14.87
C LEU A 269 11.74 -15.76 15.42
N PRO A 270 12.46 -15.87 16.55
CA PRO A 270 13.11 -14.72 17.19
C PRO A 270 14.27 -14.14 16.38
N HIS A 271 14.78 -14.87 15.37
CA HIS A 271 15.89 -14.43 14.53
C HIS A 271 15.45 -13.96 13.14
N ASN A 272 14.16 -13.64 12.95
CA ASN A 272 13.64 -13.12 11.69
C ASN A 272 13.63 -11.58 11.71
N ALA A 273 14.44 -10.98 10.84
CA ALA A 273 14.57 -9.53 10.70
C ALA A 273 13.24 -8.85 10.31
N LYS A 274 12.44 -9.47 9.44
CA LYS A 274 11.17 -8.93 8.95
C LYS A 274 10.11 -8.89 10.05
N LEU A 275 10.06 -9.90 10.92
CA LEU A 275 9.14 -9.90 12.06
C LEU A 275 9.49 -8.79 13.05
N HIS A 276 10.77 -8.60 13.37
CA HIS A 276 11.21 -7.48 14.20
C HIS A 276 10.89 -6.12 13.56
N TYR A 277 11.10 -5.97 12.25
CA TYR A 277 10.71 -4.76 11.51
C TYR A 277 9.20 -4.50 11.55
N ASN A 278 8.37 -5.52 11.34
CA ASN A 278 6.92 -5.40 11.36
C ASN A 278 6.38 -5.08 12.77
N PHE A 279 6.99 -5.66 13.81
CA PHE A 279 6.69 -5.34 15.20
C PHE A 279 7.14 -3.93 15.57
N ALA A 280 8.31 -3.50 15.10
CA ALA A 280 8.75 -2.11 15.26
C ALA A 280 7.80 -1.10 14.59
N ASN A 281 7.28 -1.43 13.39
CA ASN A 281 6.25 -0.62 12.74
C ASN A 281 4.99 -0.54 13.62
N PHE A 282 4.51 -1.67 14.15
CA PHE A 282 3.35 -1.68 15.05
C PHE A 282 3.59 -0.80 16.29
N LEU A 283 4.76 -0.93 16.93
CA LEU A 283 5.16 -0.12 18.08
C LEU A 283 5.24 1.37 17.75
N LYS A 284 5.70 1.72 16.55
CA LYS A 284 5.70 3.09 16.05
C LYS A 284 4.28 3.64 15.92
N ASP A 285 3.35 2.82 15.42
CA ASP A 285 1.96 3.22 15.18
C ASP A 285 1.21 3.48 16.50
N ILE A 286 1.56 2.78 17.58
CA ILE A 286 1.06 3.03 18.95
C ILE A 286 1.91 4.04 19.75
N GLU A 287 2.76 4.80 19.06
CA GLU A 287 3.63 5.85 19.61
C GLU A 287 4.67 5.38 20.65
N GLN A 288 4.95 4.08 20.74
CA GLN A 288 6.02 3.51 21.56
C GLN A 288 7.38 3.56 20.85
N GLN A 289 7.90 4.77 20.64
CA GLN A 289 9.08 5.03 19.82
C GLN A 289 10.35 4.32 20.32
N GLU A 290 10.59 4.26 21.64
CA GLU A 290 11.79 3.64 22.19
C GLU A 290 11.83 2.13 21.93
N ASN A 291 10.71 1.44 22.12
CA ASN A 291 10.59 0.01 21.83
C ASN A 291 10.70 -0.26 20.33
N ALA A 292 10.10 0.61 19.49
CA ALA A 292 10.23 0.52 18.04
C ALA A 292 11.71 0.61 17.61
N ILE A 293 12.47 1.56 18.17
CA ILE A 293 13.91 1.71 17.90
C ILE A 293 14.68 0.43 18.26
N LYS A 294 14.40 -0.19 19.41
CA LYS A 294 15.05 -1.46 19.80
C LYS A 294 14.82 -2.55 18.77
N HIS A 295 13.57 -2.74 18.32
CA HIS A 295 13.25 -3.77 17.34
C HIS A 295 13.76 -3.44 15.93
N TYR A 296 13.79 -2.17 15.50
CA TYR A 296 14.47 -1.81 14.24
C TYR A 296 15.97 -2.09 14.29
N LYS A 297 16.62 -1.83 15.44
CA LYS A 297 18.04 -2.17 15.62
C LYS A 297 18.28 -3.67 15.57
N GLU A 298 17.42 -4.49 16.20
CA GLU A 298 17.56 -5.95 16.11
C GLU A 298 17.32 -6.44 14.68
N ALA A 299 16.32 -5.89 13.96
CA ALA A 299 16.11 -6.18 12.55
C ALA A 299 17.35 -5.87 11.70
N LEU A 300 18.01 -4.73 11.93
CA LEU A 300 19.24 -4.33 11.23
C LEU A 300 20.47 -5.12 11.67
N LYS A 301 20.51 -5.62 12.90
CA LYS A 301 21.57 -6.52 13.37
C LYS A 301 21.48 -7.88 12.67
N LEU A 302 20.26 -8.40 12.53
CA LEU A 302 19.98 -9.65 11.81
C LEU A 302 20.15 -9.48 10.29
N TRP A 303 19.75 -8.33 9.76
CA TRP A 303 19.83 -8.03 8.33
C TRP A 303 20.31 -6.59 8.05
N PRO A 304 21.63 -6.35 7.97
CA PRO A 304 22.19 -5.00 7.82
C PRO A 304 21.78 -4.27 6.55
N SER A 305 21.46 -4.99 5.47
CA SER A 305 21.07 -4.38 4.19
C SER A 305 19.58 -4.03 4.08
N TYR A 306 18.83 -4.05 5.20
CA TYR A 306 17.39 -3.84 5.17
C TYR A 306 17.04 -2.35 5.03
N ALA A 307 16.95 -1.88 3.78
CA ALA A 307 16.74 -0.48 3.44
C ALA A 307 15.51 0.16 4.13
N SER A 308 14.37 -0.54 4.15
CA SER A 308 13.15 -0.04 4.81
C SER A 308 13.30 0.10 6.32
N ALA A 309 14.03 -0.80 6.98
CA ALA A 309 14.31 -0.70 8.42
C ALA A 309 15.22 0.50 8.71
N HIS A 310 16.24 0.74 7.89
CA HIS A 310 17.06 1.94 7.97
C HIS A 310 16.23 3.23 7.79
N ASN A 311 15.39 3.30 6.75
CA ASN A 311 14.52 4.44 6.53
C ASN A 311 13.59 4.72 7.72
N ASN A 312 12.90 3.70 8.23
CA ASN A 312 11.97 3.90 9.35
C ASN A 312 12.69 4.23 10.66
N LEU A 313 13.85 3.62 10.93
CA LEU A 313 14.68 4.00 12.07
C LEU A 313 15.14 5.47 11.96
N GLY A 314 15.55 5.92 10.77
CA GLY A 314 15.93 7.30 10.51
C GLY A 314 14.84 8.32 10.86
N THR A 315 13.56 7.95 10.72
CA THR A 315 12.44 8.84 11.10
C THR A 315 12.23 8.98 12.61
N LEU A 316 12.74 8.04 13.41
CA LEU A 316 12.60 8.04 14.87
C LEU A 316 13.82 8.56 15.61
N VAL A 317 14.99 8.58 14.97
CA VAL A 317 16.22 9.06 15.60
C VAL A 317 16.22 10.59 15.66
N LEU A 318 16.28 11.13 16.88
CA LEU A 318 16.26 12.58 17.14
C LEU A 318 17.50 13.31 16.59
N ALA A 319 18.67 12.67 16.68
CA ALA A 319 19.93 13.28 16.26
C ALA A 319 20.01 13.33 14.73
N SER A 320 19.97 14.53 14.15
CA SER A 320 19.89 14.71 12.70
C SER A 320 21.07 14.13 11.92
N GLY A 321 22.26 14.00 12.52
CA GLY A 321 23.40 13.31 11.89
C GLY A 321 23.21 11.80 11.79
N ARG A 322 22.63 11.17 12.82
CA ARG A 322 22.32 9.72 12.82
C ARG A 322 21.12 9.40 11.91
N ALA A 323 20.14 10.29 11.83
CA ALA A 323 19.03 10.15 10.89
C ALA A 323 19.52 10.19 9.43
N GLU A 324 20.38 11.15 9.09
CA GLU A 324 21.02 11.26 7.77
C GLU A 324 21.79 9.99 7.41
N HIS A 325 22.60 9.48 8.33
CA HIS A 325 23.31 8.21 8.14
C HIS A 325 22.36 7.07 7.75
N HIS A 326 21.26 6.90 8.49
CA HIS A 326 20.31 5.81 8.21
C HIS A 326 19.60 6.00 6.86
N PHE A 327 19.19 7.21 6.48
CA PHE A 327 18.61 7.43 5.16
C PHE A 327 19.62 7.16 4.03
N LEU A 328 20.89 7.56 4.20
CA LEU A 328 21.95 7.25 3.25
C LEU A 328 22.25 5.75 3.17
N GLN A 329 22.21 5.01 4.29
CA GLN A 329 22.31 3.54 4.25
C GLN A 329 21.13 2.92 3.50
N ALA A 330 19.90 3.40 3.71
CA ALA A 330 18.73 2.93 2.96
C ALA A 330 18.94 3.11 1.44
N LEU A 331 19.47 4.27 1.01
CA LEU A 331 19.78 4.55 -0.39
C LEU A 331 21.00 3.78 -0.93
N LYS A 332 21.96 3.43 -0.06
CA LYS A 332 23.09 2.58 -0.42
C LYS A 332 22.62 1.17 -0.77
N TYR A 333 21.71 0.61 0.02
CA TYR A 333 21.20 -0.75 -0.20
C TYR A 333 20.06 -0.80 -1.22
N ASN A 334 19.26 0.26 -1.34
CA ASN A 334 18.25 0.40 -2.38
C ASN A 334 18.24 1.85 -2.91
N ARG A 335 18.90 2.04 -4.06
CA ARG A 335 19.07 3.36 -4.70
C ARG A 335 17.75 4.02 -5.10
N ASP A 336 16.72 3.21 -5.34
CA ASP A 336 15.40 3.65 -5.81
C ASP A 336 14.36 3.66 -4.68
N HIS A 337 14.81 3.67 -3.42
CA HIS A 337 13.92 3.72 -2.26
C HIS A 337 13.25 5.10 -2.11
N VAL A 338 12.06 5.25 -2.68
CA VAL A 338 11.26 6.50 -2.75
C VAL A 338 11.16 7.22 -1.40
N ASN A 339 10.71 6.53 -0.35
CA ASN A 339 10.54 7.12 0.98
C ASN A 339 11.85 7.61 1.61
N ALA A 340 12.99 7.03 1.25
CA ALA A 340 14.28 7.42 1.80
C ALA A 340 14.73 8.74 1.17
N HIS A 341 14.54 8.90 -0.16
CA HIS A 341 14.72 10.18 -0.85
C HIS A 341 13.83 11.28 -0.25
N TYR A 342 12.54 11.00 -0.05
CA TYR A 342 11.60 11.96 0.55
C TYR A 342 12.01 12.36 1.98
N ASN A 343 12.30 11.39 2.85
CA ASN A 343 12.66 11.67 4.23
C ASN A 343 14.01 12.39 4.35
N LEU A 344 14.98 12.04 3.50
CA LEU A 344 16.27 12.73 3.42
C LEU A 344 16.10 14.17 2.93
N ALA A 345 15.25 14.41 1.92
CA ALA A 345 14.92 15.76 1.48
C ALA A 345 14.35 16.61 2.63
N LYS A 346 13.37 16.06 3.35
CA LYS A 346 12.76 16.73 4.51
C LYS A 346 13.80 17.04 5.60
N LEU A 347 14.76 16.15 5.82
CA LEU A 347 15.86 16.37 6.75
C LEU A 347 16.79 17.51 6.27
N TYR A 348 17.17 17.52 4.99
CA TYR A 348 18.00 18.57 4.40
C TYR A 348 17.33 19.93 4.41
N ARG A 349 16.03 20.00 4.11
CA ARG A 349 15.26 21.24 4.26
C ARG A 349 15.31 21.78 5.69
N LYS A 350 15.13 20.93 6.70
CA LYS A 350 15.25 21.33 8.11
C LYS A 350 16.65 21.84 8.48
N LYS A 351 17.70 21.33 7.82
CA LYS A 351 19.09 21.80 7.95
C LYS A 351 19.44 22.99 7.05
N ASN A 352 18.46 23.58 6.37
CA ASN A 352 18.65 24.66 5.39
C ASN A 352 19.54 24.30 4.18
N ARG A 353 19.71 23.00 3.88
CA ARG A 353 20.41 22.49 2.69
C ARG A 353 19.43 22.35 1.53
N LEU A 354 19.01 23.48 0.97
CA LEU A 354 17.89 23.54 0.02
C LEU A 354 18.19 22.85 -1.32
N VAL A 355 19.41 23.00 -1.85
CA VAL A 355 19.82 22.40 -3.13
C VAL A 355 19.78 20.87 -3.07
N GLU A 356 20.35 20.28 -2.00
CA GLU A 356 20.32 18.84 -1.78
C GLU A 356 18.88 18.34 -1.59
N SER A 357 18.06 19.08 -0.84
CA SER A 357 16.65 18.76 -0.64
C SER A 357 15.89 18.70 -1.97
N LEU A 358 16.07 19.69 -2.85
CA LEU A 358 15.43 19.72 -4.17
C LEU A 358 15.83 18.51 -5.01
N LYS A 359 17.13 18.19 -5.06
CA LYS A 359 17.64 17.02 -5.79
C LYS A 359 17.01 15.72 -5.31
N MET A 360 16.85 15.54 -4.00
CA MET A 360 16.23 14.35 -3.43
C MET A 360 14.72 14.29 -3.72
N LEU A 361 14.00 15.42 -3.69
CA LEU A 361 12.58 15.47 -4.06
C LEU A 361 12.36 15.17 -5.55
N GLU A 362 13.19 15.74 -6.42
CA GLU A 362 13.13 15.47 -7.87
C GLU A 362 13.40 14.00 -8.16
N ARG A 363 14.37 13.38 -7.46
CA ARG A 363 14.58 11.93 -7.56
C ARG A 363 13.36 11.15 -7.08
N CYS A 364 12.78 11.52 -5.94
CA CYS A 364 11.56 10.90 -5.42
C CYS A 364 10.41 10.93 -6.45
N ILE A 365 10.20 12.09 -7.09
CA ILE A 365 9.14 12.28 -8.10
C ILE A 365 9.47 11.51 -9.39
N SER A 366 10.73 11.44 -9.80
CA SER A 366 11.15 10.66 -10.98
C SER A 366 10.88 9.16 -10.80
N LEU A 367 11.02 8.66 -9.56
CA LEU A 367 10.77 7.26 -9.22
C LEU A 367 9.27 6.99 -9.05
N GLU A 368 8.55 7.88 -8.38
CA GLU A 368 7.11 7.76 -8.18
C GLU A 368 6.38 9.09 -8.48
N PRO A 369 5.92 9.30 -9.74
CA PRO A 369 5.27 10.54 -10.16
C PRO A 369 3.93 10.84 -9.47
N ARG A 370 3.37 9.88 -8.74
CA ARG A 370 2.11 10.03 -7.97
C ARG A 370 2.34 10.32 -6.49
N PHE A 371 3.59 10.51 -6.06
CA PHE A 371 3.92 10.74 -4.66
C PHE A 371 3.61 12.19 -4.24
N VAL A 372 2.35 12.45 -3.87
CA VAL A 372 1.79 13.78 -3.54
C VAL A 372 2.65 14.55 -2.53
N GLN A 373 3.19 13.87 -1.51
CA GLN A 373 3.87 14.56 -0.41
C GLN A 373 5.21 15.17 -0.82
N ALA A 374 5.85 14.64 -1.87
CA ALA A 374 7.04 15.25 -2.43
C ALA A 374 6.70 16.55 -3.16
N TYR A 375 5.58 16.61 -3.89
CA TYR A 375 5.12 17.86 -4.52
C TYR A 375 4.76 18.94 -3.50
N LEU A 376 4.17 18.57 -2.37
CA LEU A 376 3.89 19.52 -1.28
C LEU A 376 5.19 20.10 -0.69
N GLU A 377 6.20 19.28 -0.41
CA GLU A 377 7.50 19.78 0.05
C GLU A 377 8.24 20.57 -1.05
N LEU A 378 8.06 20.21 -2.32
CA LEU A 378 8.63 20.92 -3.46
C LEU A 378 8.03 22.32 -3.61
N LEU A 379 6.72 22.47 -3.40
CA LEU A 379 6.02 23.75 -3.44
C LEU A 379 6.59 24.76 -2.43
N LEU A 380 7.07 24.28 -1.28
CA LEU A 380 7.69 25.12 -0.25
C LEU A 380 9.09 25.59 -0.62
N LEU A 381 9.77 24.89 -1.54
CA LEU A 381 11.17 25.11 -1.88
C LEU A 381 11.38 25.79 -3.23
N LYS A 382 10.46 25.58 -4.19
CA LYS A 382 10.57 26.13 -5.53
C LYS A 382 10.33 27.64 -5.55
N PRO A 383 11.01 28.38 -6.44
CA PRO A 383 10.76 29.80 -6.65
C PRO A 383 9.35 30.03 -7.20
N GLU A 384 8.80 31.23 -6.96
CA GLU A 384 7.41 31.58 -7.30
C GLU A 384 7.01 31.31 -8.76
N ASN A 385 7.96 31.43 -9.68
CA ASN A 385 7.72 31.24 -11.11
C ASN A 385 7.44 29.78 -11.47
N GLU A 386 7.99 28.83 -10.70
CA GLU A 386 7.86 27.38 -10.92
C GLU A 386 6.72 26.75 -10.09
N LYS A 387 6.19 27.45 -9.08
CA LYS A 387 5.13 26.92 -8.19
C LYS A 387 3.85 26.55 -8.91
N ARG A 388 3.50 27.28 -9.98
CA ARG A 388 2.28 27.02 -10.77
C ARG A 388 2.24 25.59 -11.30
N GLY A 389 3.33 25.11 -11.92
CA GLY A 389 3.38 23.76 -12.48
C GLY A 389 3.23 22.67 -11.41
N VAL A 390 3.76 22.92 -10.20
CA VAL A 390 3.60 22.02 -9.06
C VAL A 390 2.15 21.99 -8.57
N LEU A 391 1.51 23.15 -8.45
CA LEU A 391 0.10 23.28 -8.05
C LEU A 391 -0.85 22.62 -9.05
N ASP A 392 -0.62 22.81 -10.35
CA ASP A 392 -1.38 22.16 -11.42
C ASP A 392 -1.28 20.64 -11.29
N LYS A 393 -0.08 20.12 -11.02
CA LYS A 393 0.13 18.69 -10.82
C LYS A 393 -0.59 18.14 -9.57
N LEU A 394 -0.62 18.90 -8.47
CA LEU A 394 -1.35 18.50 -7.25
C LEU A 394 -2.87 18.38 -7.50
N LEU A 395 -3.44 19.27 -8.31
CA LEU A 395 -4.85 19.19 -8.70
C LEU A 395 -5.13 18.05 -9.68
N GLU A 396 -4.18 17.75 -10.58
CA GLU A 396 -4.26 16.58 -11.47
C GLU A 396 -4.25 15.26 -10.68
N LEU A 397 -3.37 15.16 -9.68
CA LEU A 397 -3.24 13.97 -8.83
C LEU A 397 -4.45 13.77 -7.92
N GLU A 398 -4.91 14.83 -7.25
CA GLU A 398 -6.04 14.77 -6.31
C GLU A 398 -7.05 15.92 -6.54
N PRO A 399 -7.95 15.80 -7.53
CA PRO A 399 -8.86 16.88 -7.91
C PRO A 399 -9.97 17.16 -6.89
N LYS A 400 -10.15 16.29 -5.90
CA LYS A 400 -11.16 16.44 -4.83
C LYS A 400 -10.56 16.90 -3.50
N ASN A 401 -9.25 17.09 -3.42
CA ASN A 401 -8.60 17.48 -2.17
C ASN A 401 -8.68 19.01 -1.99
N TRP A 402 -9.46 19.46 -1.00
CA TRP A 402 -9.65 20.89 -0.70
C TRP A 402 -8.34 21.58 -0.30
N GLU A 403 -7.35 20.86 0.24
CA GLU A 403 -6.07 21.43 0.67
C GLU A 403 -5.28 21.98 -0.53
N HIS A 404 -5.33 21.31 -1.67
CA HIS A 404 -4.64 21.76 -2.88
C HIS A 404 -5.23 23.05 -3.43
N TYR A 405 -6.56 23.19 -3.41
CA TYR A 405 -7.24 24.44 -3.78
C TYR A 405 -6.93 25.57 -2.80
N LEU A 406 -6.80 25.27 -1.50
CA LEU A 406 -6.38 26.25 -0.50
C LEU A 406 -4.95 26.76 -0.78
N LEU A 407 -4.01 25.86 -1.09
CA LEU A 407 -2.63 26.21 -1.44
C LEU A 407 -2.57 27.08 -2.70
N TYR A 408 -3.37 26.74 -3.71
CA TYR A 408 -3.48 27.51 -4.95
C TYR A 408 -4.05 28.92 -4.69
N GLY A 409 -5.10 29.02 -3.86
CA GLY A 409 -5.67 30.31 -3.45
C GLY A 409 -4.68 31.18 -2.68
N ASN A 410 -3.88 30.59 -1.79
CA ASN A 410 -2.80 31.30 -1.07
C ASN A 410 -1.74 31.85 -2.04
N TRP A 411 -1.35 31.06 -3.04
CA TRP A 411 -0.40 31.50 -4.06
C TRP A 411 -0.92 32.69 -4.87
N TYR A 412 -2.20 32.70 -5.28
CA TYR A 412 -2.80 33.86 -5.94
C TYR A 412 -2.91 35.09 -5.03
N LYS A 413 -3.20 34.87 -3.74
CA LYS A 413 -3.28 35.94 -2.75
C LYS A 413 -1.93 36.63 -2.57
N GLU A 414 -0.84 35.87 -2.49
CA GLU A 414 0.53 36.42 -2.39
C GLU A 414 0.91 37.28 -3.59
N ARG A 415 0.32 37.02 -4.76
CA ARG A 415 0.48 37.82 -5.99
C ARG A 415 -0.46 39.04 -6.07
N GLY A 416 -1.30 39.28 -5.06
CA GLY A 416 -2.30 40.36 -5.08
C GLY A 416 -3.51 40.10 -5.98
N LEU A 417 -3.62 38.91 -6.60
CA LEU A 417 -4.73 38.53 -7.47
C LEU A 417 -5.93 38.02 -6.67
N LEU A 418 -6.55 38.95 -5.93
CA LEU A 418 -7.63 38.64 -5.00
C LEU A 418 -8.85 37.92 -5.62
N PRO A 419 -9.36 38.30 -6.80
CA PRO A 419 -10.54 37.63 -7.37
C PRO A 419 -10.29 36.14 -7.65
N MET A 420 -9.11 35.80 -8.16
CA MET A 420 -8.70 34.41 -8.41
C MET A 420 -8.51 33.65 -7.10
N ALA A 421 -7.84 34.26 -6.11
CA ALA A 421 -7.68 33.65 -4.80
C ALA A 421 -9.03 33.27 -4.16
N LEU A 422 -10.02 34.16 -4.26
CA LEU A 422 -11.36 33.92 -3.72
C LEU A 422 -12.09 32.78 -4.42
N ASP A 423 -11.96 32.64 -5.74
CA ASP A 423 -12.56 31.52 -6.46
C ASP A 423 -12.01 30.18 -5.94
N TYR A 424 -10.68 30.05 -5.83
CA TYR A 424 -10.03 28.87 -5.27
C TYR A 424 -10.37 28.61 -3.80
N TYR A 425 -10.50 29.65 -2.97
CA TYR A 425 -10.99 29.45 -1.61
C TYR A 425 -12.45 29.01 -1.57
N THR A 426 -13.30 29.48 -2.49
CA THR A 426 -14.70 29.05 -2.54
C THR A 426 -14.85 27.62 -3.02
N THR A 427 -14.04 27.18 -3.99
CA THR A 427 -14.01 25.79 -4.43
C THR A 427 -13.47 24.88 -3.32
N ALA A 428 -12.42 25.29 -2.61
CA ALA A 428 -11.93 24.60 -1.42
C ALA A 428 -13.04 24.45 -0.35
N MET A 429 -13.78 25.53 -0.06
CA MET A 429 -14.92 25.48 0.85
C MET A 429 -16.00 24.49 0.36
N ARG A 430 -16.42 24.55 -0.90
CA ARG A 430 -17.43 23.64 -1.46
C ARG A 430 -17.00 22.18 -1.35
N LEU A 431 -15.75 21.86 -1.69
CA LEU A 431 -15.21 20.51 -1.61
C LEU A 431 -15.12 20.02 -0.16
N SER A 432 -14.80 20.90 0.80
CA SER A 432 -14.78 20.55 2.22
C SER A 432 -16.15 20.15 2.77
N PHE A 433 -17.23 20.78 2.27
CA PHE A 433 -18.62 20.41 2.61
C PHE A 433 -19.12 19.16 1.87
N SER A 434 -18.67 18.93 0.63
CA SER A 434 -19.13 17.82 -0.21
C SER A 434 -18.47 16.48 0.12
N SER A 435 -17.34 16.47 0.84
CA SER A 435 -16.68 15.22 1.22
C SER A 435 -17.57 14.40 2.14
N ALA A 436 -17.74 13.10 1.85
CA ALA A 436 -18.62 12.18 2.61
C ALA A 436 -18.32 12.11 4.12
N HIS A 437 -17.16 12.60 4.53
CA HIS A 437 -16.78 12.90 5.90
C HIS A 437 -16.30 14.35 5.94
N GLY A 438 -17.24 15.30 6.04
CA GLY A 438 -16.94 16.74 6.03
C GLY A 438 -15.78 17.06 6.97
N SER A 439 -14.69 17.61 6.43
CA SER A 439 -13.55 17.97 7.26
C SER A 439 -13.87 19.31 7.90
N ALA A 440 -14.38 19.29 9.15
CA ALA A 440 -14.64 20.50 9.93
C ALA A 440 -13.42 21.43 9.99
N ARG A 441 -12.21 20.87 9.88
CA ARG A 441 -10.93 21.59 9.76
C ARG A 441 -10.79 22.30 8.41
N GLY A 442 -11.12 21.64 7.31
CA GLY A 442 -11.02 22.21 5.95
C GLY A 442 -12.00 23.35 5.70
N GLU A 443 -13.22 23.24 6.23
CA GLU A 443 -14.22 24.30 6.18
C GLU A 443 -13.71 25.59 6.82
N VAL A 444 -13.18 25.48 8.05
CA VAL A 444 -12.73 26.62 8.86
C VAL A 444 -11.47 27.25 8.26
N LEU A 445 -10.52 26.44 7.79
CA LEU A 445 -9.28 26.95 7.19
C LEU A 445 -9.55 27.69 5.88
N SER A 446 -10.41 27.15 5.01
CA SER A 446 -10.76 27.77 3.74
C SER A 446 -11.58 29.05 3.93
N LEU A 447 -12.55 29.03 4.87
CA LEU A 447 -13.29 30.22 5.27
C LEU A 447 -12.37 31.30 5.83
N ARG A 448 -11.48 30.94 6.75
CA ARG A 448 -10.53 31.86 7.37
C ARG A 448 -9.62 32.49 6.32
N ALA A 449 -9.12 31.70 5.37
CA ALA A 449 -8.27 32.19 4.29
C ALA A 449 -9.01 33.21 3.41
N ALA A 450 -10.25 32.92 3.00
CA ALA A 450 -11.10 33.85 2.26
C ALA A 450 -11.40 35.13 3.04
N CYS A 451 -11.75 35.02 4.33
CA CYS A 451 -12.03 36.17 5.19
C CYS A 451 -10.80 37.06 5.37
N LEU A 452 -9.62 36.46 5.59
CA LEU A 452 -8.37 37.20 5.72
C LEU A 452 -8.00 37.91 4.41
N ALA A 453 -8.24 37.27 3.26
CA ALA A 453 -7.99 37.86 1.95
C ALA A 453 -8.93 39.06 1.66
N LEU A 454 -10.22 38.94 1.96
CA LEU A 454 -11.19 40.03 1.85
C LEU A 454 -10.88 41.18 2.82
N ARG A 455 -10.46 40.85 4.05
CA ARG A 455 -10.06 41.84 5.05
C ARG A 455 -8.82 42.61 4.61
N SER A 456 -7.80 41.94 4.06
CA SER A 456 -6.61 42.64 3.54
C SER A 456 -6.93 43.59 2.40
N ALA A 457 -8.04 43.36 1.68
CA ALA A 457 -8.53 44.24 0.62
C ALA A 457 -9.51 45.31 1.10
N GLY A 458 -9.71 45.47 2.42
CA GLY A 458 -10.66 46.43 2.99
C GLY A 458 -12.14 46.09 2.78
N GLN A 459 -12.47 44.89 2.29
CA GLN A 459 -13.84 44.48 1.96
C GLN A 459 -14.59 43.91 3.17
N TYR A 460 -14.68 44.68 4.25
CA TYR A 460 -15.30 44.27 5.53
C TYR A 460 -16.75 43.79 5.36
N ASN A 461 -17.52 44.43 4.48
CA ASN A 461 -18.91 44.04 4.21
C ASN A 461 -18.99 42.63 3.62
N ARG A 462 -18.08 42.26 2.71
CA ARG A 462 -18.05 40.91 2.12
C ARG A 462 -17.58 39.84 3.11
N VAL A 463 -16.67 40.20 4.03
CA VAL A 463 -16.29 39.31 5.15
C VAL A 463 -17.52 38.97 5.98
N LEU A 464 -18.31 39.98 6.37
CA LEU A 464 -19.52 39.77 7.16
C LEU A 464 -20.55 38.91 6.43
N GLN A 465 -20.76 39.15 5.13
CA GLN A 465 -21.65 38.31 4.31
C GLN A 465 -21.19 36.86 4.25
N LEU A 466 -19.90 36.63 4.06
CA LEU A 466 -19.33 35.30 3.97
C LEU A 466 -19.48 34.54 5.28
N LEU A 467 -19.21 35.19 6.42
CA LEU A 467 -19.41 34.63 7.75
C LEU A 467 -20.88 34.28 8.02
N ILE A 468 -21.81 35.18 7.71
CA ILE A 468 -23.24 34.92 7.92
C ILE A 468 -23.72 33.74 7.06
N ARG A 469 -23.32 33.68 5.79
CA ARG A 469 -23.65 32.56 4.90
C ARG A 469 -23.08 31.23 5.43
N TRP A 470 -21.84 31.25 5.89
CA TRP A 470 -21.20 30.06 6.45
C TRP A 470 -21.91 29.55 7.72
N HIS A 471 -22.27 30.46 8.64
CA HIS A 471 -23.06 30.12 9.82
C HIS A 471 -24.46 29.59 9.47
N GLY A 472 -25.06 30.09 8.38
CA GLY A 472 -26.32 29.57 7.83
C GLY A 472 -26.20 28.13 7.33
N VAL A 473 -25.12 27.80 6.61
CA VAL A 473 -24.88 26.46 6.04
C VAL A 473 -24.56 25.41 7.11
N ARG A 474 -23.80 25.75 8.15
CA ARG A 474 -23.35 24.79 9.18
C ARG A 474 -24.41 24.42 10.23
N GLY A 475 -25.57 25.08 10.24
CA GLY A 475 -26.72 24.70 11.08
C GLY A 475 -26.55 24.82 12.60
N GLY A 476 -25.39 25.24 13.13
CA GLY A 476 -25.10 25.25 14.58
C GLY A 476 -25.67 26.42 15.39
N ALA A 477 -26.42 27.33 14.79
CA ALA A 477 -26.99 28.50 15.46
C ALA A 477 -28.38 28.18 16.04
N GLN A 478 -28.61 28.46 17.34
CA GLN A 478 -29.94 28.44 17.96
C GLN A 478 -30.94 29.27 17.12
N PRO A 479 -32.25 28.95 17.09
CA PRO A 479 -33.24 29.62 16.24
C PRO A 479 -33.22 31.15 16.34
N ALA A 480 -33.00 31.71 17.53
CA ALA A 480 -32.89 33.15 17.76
C ALA A 480 -31.64 33.76 17.08
N SER A 481 -30.49 33.12 17.21
CA SER A 481 -29.24 33.57 16.57
C SER A 481 -29.32 33.50 15.03
N ARG A 482 -30.05 32.53 14.46
CA ARG A 482 -30.32 32.49 13.01
C ARG A 482 -31.16 33.68 12.55
N ARG A 483 -32.18 34.09 13.32
CA ARG A 483 -33.01 35.28 13.01
C ARG A 483 -32.19 36.57 13.07
N VAL A 484 -31.34 36.73 14.08
CA VAL A 484 -30.45 37.90 14.21
C VAL A 484 -29.42 37.94 13.09
N LEU A 485 -28.82 36.80 12.74
CA LEU A 485 -27.89 36.69 11.60
C LEU A 485 -28.58 36.96 10.27
N ALA A 486 -29.78 36.43 10.06
CA ALA A 486 -30.58 36.69 8.85
C ALA A 486 -30.97 38.16 8.74
N ALA A 487 -31.39 38.80 9.84
CA ALA A 487 -31.68 40.23 9.88
C ALA A 487 -30.44 41.09 9.57
N ARG A 488 -29.26 40.73 10.11
CA ARG A 488 -27.99 41.39 9.77
C ARG A 488 -27.59 41.19 8.32
N ALA A 489 -27.74 39.99 7.76
CA ALA A 489 -27.45 39.73 6.35
C ALA A 489 -28.41 40.49 5.42
N TRP A 490 -29.69 40.53 5.77
CA TRP A 490 -30.70 41.29 5.03
C TRP A 490 -30.37 42.78 5.03
N ARG A 491 -30.08 43.37 6.19
CA ARG A 491 -29.66 44.77 6.32
C ARG A 491 -28.41 45.09 5.50
N LEU A 492 -27.41 44.21 5.56
CA LEU A 492 -26.18 44.44 4.78
C LEU A 492 -26.41 44.31 3.27
N ARG A 493 -27.31 43.39 2.86
CA ARG A 493 -27.69 43.23 1.46
C ARG A 493 -28.45 44.46 0.95
N SER A 494 -29.39 44.99 1.74
CA SER A 494 -30.12 46.21 1.36
C SER A 494 -29.19 47.41 1.27
N GLU A 495 -28.27 47.59 2.23
CA GLU A 495 -27.31 48.70 2.23
C GLU A 495 -26.34 48.62 1.05
N LEU A 496 -25.85 47.42 0.70
CA LEU A 496 -25.01 47.25 -0.49
C LEU A 496 -25.79 47.42 -1.79
N ALA A 497 -27.04 46.96 -1.86
CA ALA A 497 -27.88 47.15 -3.03
C ALA A 497 -28.17 48.64 -3.27
N GLU A 498 -28.41 49.39 -2.19
CA GLU A 498 -28.60 50.83 -2.24
C GLU A 498 -27.32 51.55 -2.68
N ARG A 499 -26.15 51.20 -2.10
CA ARG A 499 -24.85 51.75 -2.54
C ARG A 499 -24.54 51.40 -4.00
N ALA A 500 -24.77 50.15 -4.41
CA ALA A 500 -24.59 49.74 -5.80
C ALA A 500 -25.54 50.50 -6.73
N ALA A 501 -26.79 50.72 -6.32
CA ALA A 501 -27.75 51.54 -7.06
C ALA A 501 -27.30 53.00 -7.17
N LEU A 502 -26.65 53.57 -6.15
CA LEU A 502 -26.05 54.91 -6.22
C LEU A 502 -24.92 54.99 -7.25
N TYR A 503 -24.08 53.96 -7.36
CA TYR A 503 -23.04 53.89 -8.39
C TYR A 503 -23.57 53.55 -9.79
N ALA A 504 -24.69 52.83 -9.88
CA ALA A 504 -25.34 52.45 -11.13
C ALA A 504 -26.29 53.53 -11.67
N ARG A 505 -26.59 54.58 -10.90
CA ARG A 505 -27.31 55.74 -11.40
C ARG A 505 -26.48 56.36 -12.52
N PRO A 506 -27.01 56.49 -13.75
CA PRO A 506 -26.37 57.32 -14.76
C PRO A 506 -26.27 58.71 -14.15
N ARG A 507 -25.07 59.33 -14.15
CA ARG A 507 -24.99 60.77 -13.91
C ARG A 507 -25.92 61.42 -14.95
N HIS A 508 -27.03 62.01 -14.50
CA HIS A 508 -27.95 62.67 -15.41
C HIS A 508 -27.24 63.85 -16.09
N GLN A 509 -26.82 63.56 -17.33
CA GLN A 509 -26.61 64.38 -18.51
C GLN A 509 -25.70 65.62 -18.48
N PRO A 510 -25.12 65.93 -19.66
CA PRO A 510 -23.90 66.70 -19.83
C PRO A 510 -24.20 68.18 -20.10
N SER A 511 -23.30 69.07 -19.67
CA SER A 511 -23.12 70.37 -20.33
C SER A 511 -22.67 70.12 -21.78
N PRO A 512 -23.14 70.91 -22.76
CA PRO A 512 -22.99 70.60 -24.17
C PRO A 512 -21.51 70.72 -24.55
N ILE A 513 -20.87 69.59 -24.77
CA ILE A 513 -19.72 69.54 -25.68
C ILE A 513 -20.23 68.77 -26.89
N THR A 514 -20.25 69.51 -27.98
CA THR A 514 -20.61 69.11 -29.32
C THR A 514 -20.04 67.74 -29.66
N SER A 515 -20.95 66.95 -30.23
CA SER A 515 -20.72 65.70 -30.95
C SER A 515 -19.37 65.60 -31.64
N THR A 516 -18.67 64.50 -31.39
CA THR A 516 -18.41 63.52 -32.46
C THR A 516 -18.35 62.14 -31.85
N CYS A 517 -19.14 61.23 -32.42
CA CYS A 517 -19.19 59.84 -32.04
C CYS A 517 -17.79 59.21 -32.14
N LEU A 518 -17.37 58.51 -31.09
CA LEU A 518 -16.25 57.59 -31.19
C LEU A 518 -16.71 56.29 -31.84
N HIS A 519 -16.60 56.31 -33.16
CA HIS A 519 -16.57 55.15 -34.04
C HIS A 519 -15.51 54.16 -33.57
N HIS A 520 -15.73 52.87 -33.80
CA HIS A 520 -14.84 51.75 -33.42
C HIS A 520 -13.44 51.74 -34.07
N SER A 521 -12.93 52.87 -34.58
CA SER A 521 -11.61 53.02 -35.23
C SER A 521 -10.54 53.72 -34.38
N GLN A 522 -10.82 54.16 -33.14
CA GLN A 522 -9.79 54.72 -32.25
C GLN A 522 -9.17 53.71 -31.26
N LEU A 523 -9.34 52.42 -31.52
CA LEU A 523 -8.56 51.35 -30.88
C LEU A 523 -7.30 50.99 -31.68
N GLU A 524 -6.96 51.75 -32.72
CA GLU A 524 -5.64 51.67 -33.34
C GLU A 524 -4.66 52.60 -32.63
N VAL A 525 -3.60 51.98 -32.10
CA VAL A 525 -2.46 52.66 -31.49
C VAL A 525 -1.87 53.62 -32.51
N SER A 526 -1.98 54.93 -32.25
CA SER A 526 -1.27 55.93 -33.05
C SER A 526 0.23 55.80 -32.77
N ALA A 527 1.01 55.71 -33.84
CA ALA A 527 2.45 55.48 -33.81
C ALA A 527 3.24 56.55 -33.04
N GLU A 528 2.65 57.72 -32.74
CA GLU A 528 3.28 58.82 -31.99
C GLU A 528 3.42 58.56 -30.47
N ILE A 529 2.60 57.69 -29.87
CA ILE A 529 2.76 57.34 -28.44
C ILE A 529 3.96 56.40 -28.25
N THR A 530 4.30 55.63 -29.28
CA THR A 530 5.47 54.73 -29.33
C THR A 530 6.80 55.49 -29.30
N ASP A 531 6.85 56.72 -29.80
CA ASP A 531 8.09 57.54 -29.76
C ASP A 531 8.24 58.34 -28.46
N LYS A 532 7.13 58.75 -27.81
CA LYS A 532 7.20 59.38 -26.48
C LYS A 532 7.55 58.40 -25.37
N LEU A 533 7.14 57.12 -25.48
CA LEU A 533 7.55 56.06 -24.55
C LEU A 533 9.02 55.65 -24.73
N LYS A 534 9.58 55.76 -25.94
CA LYS A 534 11.02 55.56 -26.18
C LYS A 534 11.88 56.70 -25.62
N GLN A 535 11.39 57.94 -25.58
CA GLN A 535 12.14 59.05 -24.95
C GLN A 535 12.19 58.94 -23.42
N HIS A 536 11.12 58.47 -22.75
CA HIS A 536 11.13 58.23 -21.31
C HIS A 536 11.97 57.00 -20.88
N GLU A 537 12.21 56.04 -21.78
CA GLU A 537 13.14 54.93 -21.57
C GLU A 537 14.63 55.34 -21.69
N VAL A 538 14.93 56.52 -22.24
CA VAL A 538 16.31 57.05 -22.33
C VAL A 538 16.68 57.93 -21.13
N GLU A 539 15.76 58.72 -20.57
CA GLU A 539 16.03 59.56 -19.40
C GLU A 539 16.16 58.78 -18.07
N SER A 540 15.49 57.63 -17.94
CA SER A 540 15.61 56.77 -16.76
C SER A 540 16.91 55.95 -16.70
N ARG A 541 17.72 55.95 -17.77
CA ARG A 541 19.08 55.39 -17.75
C ARG A 541 20.17 56.37 -17.30
N ILE A 542 19.87 57.67 -17.15
CA ILE A 542 20.89 58.70 -16.82
C ILE A 542 20.86 59.12 -15.32
N LEU A 543 19.78 58.87 -14.57
CA LEU A 543 19.69 59.22 -13.13
C LEU A 543 20.04 58.07 -12.16
N GLY A 544 20.76 57.05 -12.65
CA GLY A 544 21.28 55.91 -11.87
C GLY A 544 22.75 56.03 -11.46
N GLN A 545 23.35 57.21 -11.56
CA GLN A 545 24.67 57.51 -11.00
C GLN A 545 24.59 58.83 -10.25
N ASN A 546 24.34 58.78 -8.94
CA ASN A 546 25.03 59.59 -7.93
C ASN A 546 24.41 59.43 -6.53
N SER A 547 25.30 59.53 -5.54
CA SER A 547 25.09 59.77 -4.11
C SER A 547 24.85 58.57 -3.19
N LEU A 548 25.99 57.97 -2.83
CA LEU A 548 26.35 57.61 -1.46
C LEU A 548 26.22 58.80 -0.48
N HIS A 549 26.05 58.43 0.79
CA HIS A 549 26.48 59.09 2.04
C HIS A 549 25.53 59.96 2.87
N SER A 550 25.48 59.55 4.16
CA SER A 550 25.37 60.35 5.40
C SER A 550 24.03 61.07 5.65
N GLY A 551 23.54 61.28 6.87
CA GLY A 551 24.05 61.05 8.21
C GLY A 551 23.14 61.83 9.18
N ALA A 552 22.86 61.21 10.34
CA ALA A 552 22.56 61.75 11.67
C ALA A 552 21.71 63.04 11.93
N SER A 553 20.94 62.93 13.04
CA SER A 553 20.60 63.97 14.05
C SER A 553 19.43 64.91 13.73
N THR A 554 18.58 65.44 14.63
CA THR A 554 18.24 65.29 16.06
C THR A 554 17.00 66.19 16.33
N ALA A 555 16.31 65.99 17.47
CA ALA A 555 15.50 66.97 18.22
C ALA A 555 14.10 67.37 17.67
N ASN A 556 13.10 67.77 18.44
CA ASN A 556 12.68 67.58 19.84
C ASN A 556 11.23 68.15 19.92
N GLY A 557 10.40 67.58 20.79
CA GLY A 557 9.50 68.36 21.66
C GLY A 557 8.09 68.77 21.21
N VAL A 558 7.18 68.57 22.17
CA VAL A 558 5.90 69.25 22.47
C VAL A 558 4.62 68.52 21.99
N ASP A 559 4.00 67.61 22.76
CA ASP A 559 3.18 67.70 24.01
C ASP A 559 1.68 68.06 23.79
N LYS A 560 0.80 67.07 24.04
CA LYS A 560 -0.41 67.07 24.91
C LYS A 560 -1.72 66.44 24.37
N ASN A 561 -2.03 65.30 25.02
CA ASN A 561 -3.28 64.93 25.72
C ASN A 561 -4.53 64.38 25.01
N LEU A 562 -5.15 63.46 25.77
CA LEU A 562 -6.46 62.79 25.70
C LEU A 562 -6.48 61.51 24.84
N ASP A 563 -6.82 60.30 25.34
CA ASP A 563 -7.32 59.91 26.64
C ASP A 563 -7.11 58.40 26.87
N LYS A 564 -7.01 58.03 28.15
CA LYS A 564 -6.81 56.66 28.67
C LYS A 564 -8.05 55.79 28.43
N ASN A 565 -7.87 54.49 28.14
CA ASN A 565 -8.29 53.41 29.05
C ASN A 565 -7.92 52.00 28.58
N TYR A 566 -7.18 51.31 29.46
CA TYR A 566 -7.23 49.88 29.81
C TYR A 566 -7.08 48.78 28.73
N CYS A 567 -5.94 48.07 28.72
CA CYS A 567 -5.82 46.78 29.44
C CYS A 567 -4.43 46.13 29.24
N GLN A 568 -3.99 45.45 30.30
CA GLN A 568 -2.67 44.88 30.54
C GLN A 568 -2.21 43.87 29.47
N LYS A 569 -0.94 43.99 29.07
CA LYS A 569 -0.20 42.96 28.33
C LYS A 569 0.40 41.97 29.32
N GLU A 570 -0.16 40.76 29.41
CA GLU A 570 0.61 39.59 29.80
C GLU A 570 1.45 39.10 28.60
N HIS A 571 2.76 39.07 28.78
CA HIS A 571 3.70 38.48 27.85
C HIS A 571 3.56 36.95 27.83
N ARG A 572 2.94 36.40 26.78
CA ARG A 572 3.21 35.02 26.32
C ARG A 572 3.49 35.01 24.82
N LYS A 573 4.76 35.13 24.46
CA LYS A 573 5.25 34.74 23.13
C LYS A 573 5.13 33.21 23.01
N LYS A 574 4.06 32.72 22.37
CA LYS A 574 4.05 31.40 21.72
C LYS A 574 4.25 31.60 20.23
N SER A 575 5.47 31.40 19.76
CA SER A 575 5.75 31.16 18.35
C SER A 575 5.14 29.82 17.96
N VAL A 576 3.95 29.83 17.37
CA VAL A 576 3.34 28.62 16.80
C VAL A 576 3.97 28.37 15.44
N SER A 577 5.02 27.55 15.42
CA SER A 577 5.55 26.97 14.19
C SER A 577 4.52 26.02 13.57
N LEU A 578 4.08 26.30 12.35
CA LEU A 578 3.11 25.54 11.56
C LEU A 578 3.63 24.16 11.06
N SER A 579 4.70 23.62 11.64
CA SER A 579 5.44 22.47 11.11
C SER A 579 5.08 21.10 11.71
N SER A 580 4.21 21.04 12.71
CA SER A 580 3.72 19.79 13.28
C SER A 580 2.21 19.70 13.08
N GLN A 581 1.75 18.98 12.04
CA GLN A 581 0.45 18.29 11.97
C GLN A 581 0.15 17.88 10.52
N TYR A 582 0.98 16.99 9.98
CA TYR A 582 0.61 16.11 8.88
C TYR A 582 0.39 14.72 9.47
N LYS A 583 -0.81 14.16 9.32
CA LYS A 583 -1.01 12.73 9.58
C LYS A 583 -0.12 11.97 8.60
N LEU A 584 0.78 11.13 9.11
CA LEU A 584 1.42 10.11 8.28
C LEU A 584 0.32 9.11 7.88
N THR A 585 -0.15 9.17 6.64
CA THR A 585 -0.87 8.05 6.06
C THR A 585 0.12 6.91 5.85
N HIS A 586 -0.27 5.72 6.30
CA HIS A 586 0.57 4.53 6.29
C HIS A 586 1.14 4.21 4.90
N ASN A 587 2.45 3.94 4.92
CA ASN A 587 3.27 3.37 3.87
C ASN A 587 2.64 2.14 3.19
N LYS A 588 2.52 2.18 1.86
CA LYS A 588 2.49 0.99 0.99
C LYS A 588 3.52 1.16 -0.13
N SER A 589 4.81 1.07 0.20
CA SER A 589 5.89 1.08 -0.79
C SER A 589 6.83 -0.11 -0.61
N GLU A 590 6.27 -1.31 -0.42
CA GLU A 590 7.00 -2.58 -0.53
C GLU A 590 6.04 -3.70 -0.98
N THR A 591 5.19 -3.38 -1.96
CA THR A 591 4.73 -4.37 -2.93
C THR A 591 5.14 -3.82 -4.28
N GLY A 592 6.15 -4.42 -4.91
CA GLY A 592 6.48 -4.12 -6.30
C GLY A 592 5.25 -4.36 -7.16
N GLN A 593 4.50 -3.31 -7.47
CA GLN A 593 3.47 -3.33 -8.50
C GLN A 593 4.04 -2.61 -9.71
N SER A 594 4.59 -3.39 -10.64
CA SER A 594 4.50 -3.05 -12.05
C SER A 594 3.00 -2.85 -12.34
N GLN A 595 2.52 -1.61 -12.33
CA GLN A 595 1.17 -1.27 -12.74
C GLN A 595 1.06 -1.48 -14.26
N LYS A 596 0.65 -2.68 -14.68
CA LYS A 596 0.10 -2.87 -16.03
C LYS A 596 -1.32 -2.29 -16.02
N SER A 597 -1.48 -1.17 -16.71
CA SER A 597 -2.79 -0.57 -16.98
C SER A 597 -3.60 -1.50 -17.88
N CYS A 598 -4.76 -1.98 -17.40
CA CYS A 598 -5.78 -2.59 -18.25
C CYS A 598 -7.00 -1.65 -18.30
N PRO A 599 -7.37 -1.09 -19.46
CA PRO A 599 -8.54 -0.23 -19.56
C PRO A 599 -9.74 -1.11 -19.93
N LEU A 600 -10.58 -1.48 -18.96
CA LEU A 600 -11.96 -1.96 -19.19
C LEU A 600 -12.62 -2.25 -17.84
N HIS A 601 -13.34 -1.27 -17.29
CA HIS A 601 -14.69 -1.46 -16.76
C HIS A 601 -15.22 -0.15 -16.13
N LYS A 602 -16.03 0.58 -16.90
CA LYS A 602 -17.09 1.43 -16.37
C LYS A 602 -18.30 0.54 -16.10
N LYS A 603 -18.74 0.39 -14.85
CA LYS A 603 -20.12 0.00 -14.54
C LYS A 603 -20.66 0.84 -13.37
N LYS A 604 -21.85 1.40 -13.63
CA LYS A 604 -22.69 2.23 -12.75
C LYS A 604 -23.05 1.45 -11.47
N LYS A 605 -22.98 2.10 -10.30
CA LYS A 605 -23.54 1.59 -9.04
C LYS A 605 -25.04 1.91 -9.00
N MET A 606 -25.85 0.87 -8.86
CA MET A 606 -27.26 0.93 -8.47
C MET A 606 -27.31 0.80 -6.94
N LYS A 607 -28.13 1.62 -6.28
CA LYS A 607 -28.36 1.61 -4.83
C LYS A 607 -29.43 0.58 -4.49
N ASP A 608 -29.27 -0.12 -3.36
CA ASP A 608 -30.34 -0.48 -2.40
C ASP A 608 -29.74 -1.06 -1.10
N PRO A 609 -30.51 -1.11 0.01
CA PRO A 609 -30.02 -0.76 1.36
C PRO A 609 -29.75 -1.95 2.31
N GLU A 610 -29.13 -1.60 3.45
CA GLU A 610 -29.02 -2.38 4.70
C GLU A 610 -28.41 -3.79 4.63
N PHE A 611 -27.07 -3.82 4.59
CA PHE A 611 -26.29 -4.88 5.21
C PHE A 611 -24.98 -4.28 5.68
N THR A 612 -24.68 -4.32 6.98
CA THR A 612 -23.39 -3.87 7.53
C THR A 612 -22.34 -4.97 7.35
N PRO A 613 -21.28 -4.80 6.55
CA PRO A 613 -20.13 -5.66 6.66
C PRO A 613 -19.09 -5.01 7.57
N PHE A 614 -18.64 -5.78 8.55
CA PHE A 614 -17.42 -5.56 9.31
C PHE A 614 -16.24 -5.60 8.31
N VAL A 615 -15.77 -4.45 7.83
CA VAL A 615 -14.63 -4.38 6.91
C VAL A 615 -13.39 -3.92 7.67
N SER A 616 -12.59 -4.90 8.08
CA SER A 616 -11.18 -4.74 8.43
C SER A 616 -10.37 -4.50 7.15
N ASP A 617 -10.25 -3.25 6.74
CA ASP A 617 -9.57 -2.87 5.49
C ASP A 617 -8.04 -2.79 5.64
N HIS A 618 -7.43 -3.75 6.34
CA HIS A 618 -5.98 -3.90 6.43
C HIS A 618 -5.60 -5.36 6.70
N LEU A 619 -5.72 -6.23 5.70
CA LEU A 619 -4.90 -7.43 5.51
C LEU A 619 -5.28 -8.06 4.16
N ILE A 620 -4.28 -8.68 3.52
CA ILE A 620 -4.39 -9.45 2.26
C ILE A 620 -4.31 -8.59 0.98
N LYS A 621 -3.10 -8.17 0.64
CA LYS A 621 -2.62 -8.32 -0.75
C LYS A 621 -1.80 -9.60 -0.79
N THR A 622 -2.43 -10.73 -1.11
CA THR A 622 -1.73 -11.88 -1.68
C THR A 622 -1.27 -11.50 -3.08
N TYR A 623 0.04 -11.62 -3.31
CA TYR A 623 0.81 -11.58 -4.56
C TYR A 623 0.12 -11.04 -5.81
#